data_AF-A0A9D4R720-F1
#
_entry.id   AF-A0A9D4R720-F1
#
_cell.length_a   1.000
_cell.length_b   1.000
_cell.length_c   1.000
_cell.angle_alpha   90.00
_cell.angle_beta   90.00
_cell.angle_gamma   90.00
#
_symmetry.space_group_name_H-M   'P 1'
#
loop_
_entity.id
_entity.type
_entity.pdbx_description
1 polymer ?
#
loop_
_entity_poly.entity_id
_entity_poly.type
_entity_poly.pdbx_seq_one_letter_code
_entity_poly.pdbx_strand_id
1 'polypeptide(L)'
;MSLSILYGLHMSLSILCGIHISLSILCGLHMSLSILCGLHMSLSILCGQHMSLSILCGQHMSLSILCGLHMSLSILCGLHLSLSILCGLHMSLSILCGQHMSLSILCGQHMSLSILCGLHMSLSILCGLHMPLSILCGLHMLC
;
A
#
# COMPACT_ATOMS: atom_id res chain seq x y z
N MET A 1 12.79 6.52 -13.76
CA MET A 1 13.88 6.70 -12.76
C MET A 1 13.86 5.55 -11.78
N SER A 2 15.02 5.13 -11.25
CA SER A 2 15.11 4.13 -10.19
C SER A 2 15.84 4.69 -8.98
N LEU A 3 15.25 4.57 -7.79
CA LEU A 3 15.84 5.04 -6.54
C LEU A 3 15.86 3.91 -5.50
N SER A 4 16.97 3.76 -4.80
CA SER A 4 17.12 2.83 -3.68
C SER A 4 17.52 3.59 -2.41
N ILE A 5 16.87 3.27 -1.29
CA ILE A 5 17.09 3.95 -0.01
C ILE A 5 17.27 2.92 1.10
N LEU A 6 18.34 3.07 1.87
CA LEU A 6 18.64 2.24 3.04
C LEU A 6 18.84 3.14 4.26
N TYR A 7 18.11 2.87 5.35
CA TYR A 7 18.29 3.60 6.60
C TYR A 7 17.99 2.76 7.86
N GLY A 8 18.54 3.18 9.00
CA GLY A 8 18.45 2.43 10.25
C GLY A 8 17.33 2.86 11.21
N LEU A 9 17.09 4.17 11.37
CA LEU A 9 16.34 4.68 12.53
C LEU A 9 15.08 5.50 12.22
N HIS A 10 15.23 6.59 11.49
CA HIS A 10 14.16 7.55 11.25
C HIS A 10 14.39 8.18 9.89
N MET A 11 13.41 8.06 9.00
CA MET A 11 13.38 8.88 7.79
C MET A 11 11.98 9.41 7.50
N SER A 12 11.98 10.62 6.96
CA SER A 12 10.84 11.24 6.30
C SER A 12 11.21 11.54 4.85
N LEU A 13 10.40 11.07 3.91
CA LEU A 13 10.64 11.29 2.49
C LEU A 13 9.37 11.75 1.78
N SER A 14 9.55 12.69 0.85
CA SER A 14 8.53 13.11 -0.12
C SER A 14 9.07 12.92 -1.53
N ILE A 15 8.26 12.33 -2.40
CA ILE A 15 8.61 12.09 -3.81
C ILE A 15 7.49 12.64 -4.68
N LEU A 16 7.86 13.52 -5.62
CA LEU A 16 6.98 14.02 -6.67
C LEU A 16 7.54 13.62 -8.03
N CYS A 17 6.77 12.90 -8.82
CA CYS A 17 7.18 12.46 -10.15
C CYS A 17 6.06 12.59 -11.18
N GLY A 18 6.39 13.01 -12.39
CA GLY A 18 5.43 13.07 -13.50
C GLY A 18 5.18 11.71 -14.12
N ILE A 19 6.26 11.00 -14.49
CA ILE A 19 6.19 9.79 -15.31
C ILE A 19 7.27 8.77 -14.85
N HIS A 20 6.86 7.51 -14.69
CA HIS A 20 7.70 6.31 -14.51
C HIS A 20 8.79 6.42 -13.42
N ILE A 21 8.50 5.88 -12.24
CA ILE A 21 9.52 5.67 -11.21
C ILE A 21 9.39 4.29 -10.55
N SER A 22 10.55 3.69 -10.31
CA SER A 22 10.74 2.51 -9.47
C SER A 22 11.47 2.92 -8.20
N LEU A 23 10.96 2.49 -7.05
CA LEU A 23 11.53 2.82 -5.75
C LEU A 23 11.66 1.56 -4.91
N SER A 24 12.84 1.36 -4.31
CA SER A 24 13.08 0.34 -3.29
C SER A 24 13.53 0.99 -1.98
N ILE A 25 12.87 0.64 -0.88
CA ILE A 25 13.18 1.18 0.44
C ILE A 25 13.37 0.04 1.43
N LEU A 26 14.50 0.08 2.14
CA LEU A 26 14.78 -0.76 3.30
C LEU A 26 15.00 0.12 4.53
N CYS A 27 14.17 -0.05 5.56
CA CYS A 27 14.35 0.65 6.83
C CYS A 27 14.24 -0.26 8.06
N GLY A 28 15.10 -0.01 9.05
CA GLY A 28 15.06 -0.68 10.35
C GLY A 28 13.89 -0.23 11.24
N LEU A 29 13.79 1.07 11.50
CA LEU A 29 12.82 1.67 12.42
C LEU A 29 12.18 2.92 11.79
N HIS A 30 10.93 3.20 12.13
CA HIS A 30 10.19 4.44 11.87
C HIS A 30 10.40 5.11 10.50
N MET A 31 9.43 4.89 9.60
CA MET A 31 9.40 5.54 8.30
C MET A 31 8.12 6.32 8.08
N SER A 32 8.27 7.53 7.54
CA SER A 32 7.18 8.31 6.95
C SER A 32 7.47 8.60 5.49
N LEU A 33 6.54 8.22 4.61
CA LEU A 33 6.69 8.37 3.17
C LEU A 33 5.42 8.95 2.54
N SER A 34 5.63 9.97 1.72
CA SER A 34 4.60 10.58 0.88
C SER A 34 5.04 10.53 -0.58
N ILE A 35 4.17 10.00 -1.45
CA ILE A 35 4.45 9.86 -2.88
C ILE A 35 3.29 10.44 -3.68
N LEU A 36 3.61 11.34 -4.60
CA LEU A 36 2.72 11.84 -5.63
C LEU A 36 3.29 11.49 -7.01
N CYS A 37 2.55 10.70 -7.78
CA CYS A 37 2.95 10.35 -9.14
C CYS A 37 1.83 10.51 -10.17
N GLY A 38 2.17 11.06 -11.34
CA GLY A 38 1.25 11.16 -12.47
C GLY A 38 0.96 9.80 -13.11
N LEU A 39 2.01 9.12 -13.58
CA LEU A 39 1.90 7.88 -14.36
C LEU A 39 2.94 6.83 -13.94
N HIS A 40 2.50 5.59 -13.76
CA HIS A 40 3.29 4.38 -13.55
C HIS A 40 4.26 4.45 -12.37
N MET A 41 3.87 3.80 -11.29
CA MET A 41 4.70 3.57 -10.10
C MET A 41 4.94 2.09 -9.88
N SER A 42 6.19 1.73 -9.58
CA SER A 42 6.51 0.48 -8.89
C SER A 42 7.24 0.77 -7.58
N LEU A 43 6.74 0.22 -6.48
CA LEU A 43 7.28 0.48 -5.15
C LEU A 43 7.44 -0.84 -4.38
N SER A 44 8.65 -1.07 -3.86
CA SER A 44 8.93 -2.15 -2.91
C SER A 44 9.45 -1.57 -1.59
N ILE A 45 8.82 -1.96 -0.47
CA ILE A 45 9.21 -1.48 0.85
C ILE A 45 9.38 -2.66 1.81
N LEU A 46 10.52 -2.69 2.49
CA LEU A 46 10.80 -3.56 3.61
C LEU A 46 11.07 -2.70 4.85
N CYS A 47 10.25 -2.90 5.89
CA CYS A 47 10.41 -2.17 7.15
C CYS A 47 10.36 -3.08 8.38
N GLY A 48 11.28 -2.87 9.33
CA GLY A 48 11.29 -3.57 10.61
C GLY A 48 10.13 -3.18 11.52
N GLN A 49 10.01 -1.88 11.86
CA GLN A 49 8.96 -1.38 12.75
C GLN A 49 8.46 0.00 12.34
N HIS A 50 7.16 0.22 12.53
CA HIS A 50 6.44 1.49 12.39
C HIS A 50 6.61 2.17 11.04
N MET A 51 5.57 2.06 10.22
CA MET A 51 5.54 2.67 8.89
C MET A 51 4.22 3.41 8.68
N SER A 52 4.35 4.63 8.17
CA SER A 52 3.25 5.44 7.67
C SER A 52 3.48 5.80 6.22
N LEU A 53 2.56 5.39 5.35
CA LEU A 53 2.67 5.58 3.91
C LEU A 53 1.40 6.24 3.36
N SER A 54 1.62 7.31 2.59
CA SER A 54 0.58 7.99 1.81
C SER A 54 0.99 8.03 0.34
N ILE A 55 0.12 7.51 -0.54
CA ILE A 55 0.39 7.46 -1.97
C ILE A 55 -0.80 8.00 -2.75
N LEU A 56 -0.52 8.97 -3.61
CA LEU A 56 -1.43 9.47 -4.62
C LEU A 56 -0.87 9.17 -6.01
N CYS A 57 -1.60 8.41 -6.81
CA CYS A 57 -1.19 8.07 -8.17
C CYS A 57 -2.31 8.28 -9.19
N GLY A 58 -1.99 8.91 -10.32
CA GLY A 58 -2.91 9.11 -11.43
C GLY A 58 -3.27 7.80 -12.15
N GLN A 59 -2.25 7.09 -12.67
CA GLN A 59 -2.45 5.84 -13.40
C GLN A 59 -1.39 4.80 -13.09
N HIS A 60 -1.82 3.53 -12.96
CA HIS A 60 -1.03 2.32 -12.79
C HIS A 60 -0.07 2.34 -11.59
N MET A 61 -0.46 1.63 -10.55
CA MET A 61 0.37 1.39 -9.37
C MET A 61 0.61 -0.10 -9.15
N SER A 62 1.87 -0.46 -8.91
CA SER A 62 2.25 -1.73 -8.30
C SER A 62 3.03 -1.50 -7.00
N LEU A 63 2.54 -2.13 -5.94
CA LEU A 63 3.09 -1.95 -4.60
C LEU A 63 3.28 -3.31 -3.92
N SER A 64 4.49 -3.54 -3.40
CA SER A 64 4.81 -4.65 -2.51
C SER A 64 5.35 -4.12 -1.18
N ILE A 65 4.72 -4.51 -0.08
CA ILE A 65 5.10 -4.07 1.26
C ILE A 65 5.29 -5.28 2.17
N LEU A 66 6.45 -5.33 2.83
CA LEU A 66 6.72 -6.23 3.94
C LEU A 66 7.04 -5.42 5.19
N CYS A 67 6.26 -5.62 6.26
CA CYS A 67 6.49 -4.98 7.54
C CYS A 67 6.44 -5.93 8.73
N GLY A 68 7.38 -5.78 9.66
CA GLY A 68 7.37 -6.52 10.93
C GLY A 68 6.22 -6.07 11.84
N LEU A 69 6.23 -4.81 12.26
CA LEU A 69 5.30 -4.27 13.27
C LEU A 69 4.70 -2.93 12.84
N HIS A 70 3.38 -2.79 13.00
CA HIS A 70 2.61 -1.55 12.85
C HIS A 70 2.75 -0.86 11.50
N MET A 71 1.70 -0.96 10.70
CA MET A 71 1.57 -0.24 9.44
C MET A 71 0.31 0.60 9.39
N SER A 72 0.47 1.81 8.84
CA SER A 72 -0.62 2.64 8.37
C SER A 72 -0.39 2.96 6.90
N LEU A 73 -1.41 2.66 6.07
CA LEU A 73 -1.33 2.86 4.63
C LEU A 73 -2.61 3.54 4.12
N SER A 74 -2.40 4.61 3.37
CA SER A 74 -3.43 5.34 2.64
C SER A 74 -3.04 5.40 1.16
N ILE A 75 -3.92 4.91 0.29
CA ILE A 75 -3.70 4.90 -1.16
C ILE A 75 -4.89 5.50 -1.88
N LEU A 76 -4.61 6.49 -2.72
CA LEU A 76 -5.55 7.01 -3.71
C LEU A 76 -4.97 6.77 -5.12
N CYS A 77 -5.69 5.98 -5.91
CA CYS A 77 -5.30 5.65 -7.28
C CYS A 77 -6.43 5.95 -8.26
N GLY A 78 -6.14 6.69 -9.33
CA GLY A 78 -7.11 6.96 -10.40
C GLY A 78 -7.47 5.69 -11.16
N LEU A 79 -6.48 5.03 -11.76
CA LEU A 79 -6.64 3.84 -12.60
C LEU A 79 -5.64 2.75 -12.24
N HIS A 80 -6.11 1.52 -12.09
CA HIS A 80 -5.35 0.28 -11.88
C HIS A 80 -4.41 0.29 -10.66
N LEU A 81 -4.82 -0.43 -9.61
CA LEU A 81 -3.99 -0.70 -8.45
C LEU A 81 -3.72 -2.20 -8.29
N SER A 82 -2.44 -2.56 -8.19
CA SER A 82 -2.00 -3.88 -7.73
C SER A 82 -1.24 -3.74 -6.43
N LEU A 83 -1.68 -4.45 -5.39
CA LEU A 83 -1.14 -4.32 -4.05
C LEU A 83 -0.95 -5.68 -3.40
N SER A 84 0.27 -5.95 -2.94
CA SER A 84 0.59 -7.08 -2.08
C SER A 84 1.18 -6.61 -0.75
N ILE A 85 0.61 -7.09 0.34
CA ILE A 85 1.04 -6.71 1.70
C ILE A 85 1.24 -7.96 2.54
N LEU A 86 2.41 -8.04 3.18
CA LEU A 86 2.69 -8.97 4.25
C LEU A 86 3.04 -8.18 5.53
N CYS A 87 2.31 -8.44 6.60
CA CYS A 87 2.58 -7.81 7.89
C CYS A 87 2.52 -8.79 9.06
N GLY A 88 3.48 -8.66 9.99
CA GLY A 88 3.49 -9.41 11.24
C GLY A 88 2.35 -9.02 12.16
N LEU A 89 2.35 -7.79 12.69
CA LEU A 89 1.37 -7.30 13.67
C LEU A 89 0.82 -5.92 13.33
N HIS A 90 -0.49 -5.76 13.47
CA HIS A 90 -1.26 -4.52 13.35
C HIS A 90 -1.14 -3.81 11.99
N MET A 91 -2.18 -3.96 11.17
CA MET A 91 -2.35 -3.20 9.94
C MET A 91 -3.56 -2.26 10.01
N SER A 92 -3.39 -1.05 9.49
CA SER A 92 -4.49 -0.18 9.09
C SER A 92 -4.34 0.20 7.63
N LEU A 93 -5.38 -0.07 6.84
CA LEU A 93 -5.36 0.14 5.40
C LEU A 93 -6.62 0.86 4.94
N SER A 94 -6.41 1.94 4.19
CA SER A 94 -7.45 2.71 3.50
C SER A 94 -7.08 2.83 2.02
N ILE A 95 -7.98 2.38 1.15
CA ILE A 95 -7.75 2.40 -0.30
C ILE A 95 -8.97 2.99 -1.00
N LEU A 96 -8.72 4.00 -1.83
CA LEU A 96 -9.67 4.54 -2.79
C LEU A 96 -9.11 4.34 -4.20
N CYS A 97 -9.85 3.62 -5.04
CA CYS A 97 -9.46 3.40 -6.43
C CYS A 97 -10.60 3.68 -7.40
N GLY A 98 -10.34 4.49 -8.43
CA GLY A 98 -11.33 4.83 -9.45
C GLY A 98 -11.73 3.61 -10.29
N GLN A 99 -10.73 2.89 -10.84
CA GLN A 99 -10.98 1.72 -11.70
C GLN A 99 -9.96 0.62 -11.46
N HIS A 100 -10.44 -0.62 -11.36
CA HIS A 100 -9.66 -1.87 -11.22
C HIS A 100 -8.67 -1.89 -10.05
N MET A 101 -8.90 -2.77 -9.09
CA MET A 101 -7.95 -3.07 -8.03
C MET A 101 -7.81 -4.58 -7.86
N SER A 102 -6.57 -5.01 -7.67
CA SER A 102 -6.21 -6.35 -7.21
C SER A 102 -5.44 -6.26 -5.91
N LEU A 103 -5.92 -6.93 -4.88
CA LEU A 103 -5.36 -6.84 -3.54
C LEU A 103 -5.09 -8.24 -2.96
N SER A 104 -3.87 -8.44 -2.47
CA SER A 104 -3.50 -9.60 -1.65
C SER A 104 -2.90 -9.14 -0.32
N ILE A 105 -3.49 -9.60 0.78
CA ILE A 105 -3.01 -9.25 2.12
C ILE A 105 -2.85 -10.50 2.97
N LEU A 106 -1.68 -10.64 3.56
CA LEU A 106 -1.39 -11.60 4.63
C LEU A 106 -1.00 -10.84 5.89
N CYS A 107 -1.74 -11.06 6.98
CA CYS A 107 -1.48 -10.42 8.26
C CYS A 107 -1.48 -11.43 9.42
N GLY A 108 -0.46 -11.36 10.29
CA GLY A 108 -0.38 -12.23 11.45
C GLY A 108 -1.46 -11.93 12.48
N GLN A 109 -1.55 -10.70 12.99
CA GLN A 109 -2.58 -10.30 13.96
C GLN A 109 -3.09 -8.88 13.72
N HIS A 110 -4.40 -8.70 13.89
CA HIS A 110 -5.14 -7.46 13.83
C HIS A 110 -4.96 -6.69 12.52
N MET A 111 -5.98 -6.68 11.68
CA MET A 111 -6.04 -5.77 10.55
C MET A 111 -7.36 -5.00 10.52
N SER A 112 -7.28 -3.72 10.19
CA SER A 112 -8.42 -2.88 9.84
C SER A 112 -8.32 -2.49 8.38
N LEU A 113 -9.39 -2.74 7.64
CA LEU A 113 -9.41 -2.54 6.19
C LEU A 113 -10.67 -1.77 5.75
N SER A 114 -10.42 -0.70 5.00
CA SER A 114 -11.44 0.10 4.32
C SER A 114 -11.10 0.25 2.85
N ILE A 115 -12.02 -0.18 1.97
CA ILE A 115 -11.83 -0.17 0.53
C ILE A 115 -13.04 0.47 -0.14
N LEU A 116 -12.79 1.46 -0.99
CA LEU A 116 -13.75 2.00 -1.93
C LEU A 116 -13.22 1.86 -3.36
N CYS A 117 -13.98 1.17 -4.22
CA CYS A 117 -13.62 1.00 -5.62
C CYS A 117 -14.79 1.30 -6.56
N GLY A 118 -14.52 2.06 -7.62
CA GLY A 118 -15.54 2.46 -8.59
C GLY A 118 -16.08 1.32 -9.45
N LEU A 119 -15.21 0.45 -9.98
CA LEU A 119 -15.62 -0.56 -10.99
C LEU A 119 -15.36 -2.01 -10.60
N HIS A 120 -14.09 -2.39 -10.48
CA HIS A 120 -13.67 -3.80 -10.42
C HIS A 120 -12.69 -4.03 -9.28
N MET A 121 -12.97 -5.08 -8.50
CA MET A 121 -12.16 -5.51 -7.36
C MET A 121 -11.87 -7.00 -7.45
N SER A 122 -10.60 -7.39 -7.29
CA SER A 122 -10.20 -8.73 -6.86
C SER A 122 -9.50 -8.65 -5.50
N LEU A 123 -9.91 -9.49 -4.57
CA LEU A 123 -9.46 -9.41 -3.18
C LEU A 123 -9.14 -10.79 -2.62
N SER A 124 -7.96 -10.93 -2.02
CA SER A 124 -7.57 -12.09 -1.22
C SER A 124 -6.99 -11.63 0.12
N ILE A 125 -7.55 -12.15 1.21
CA ILE A 125 -7.16 -11.77 2.57
C ILE A 125 -6.98 -13.02 3.41
N LEU A 126 -5.82 -13.14 4.04
CA LEU A 126 -5.58 -14.11 5.11
C LEU A 126 -5.12 -13.35 6.37
N CYS A 127 -5.87 -13.48 7.45
CA CYS A 127 -5.54 -12.89 8.73
C CYS A 127 -5.58 -13.93 9.85
N GLY A 128 -4.55 -13.94 10.70
CA GLY A 128 -4.47 -14.89 11.81
C GLY A 128 -5.48 -14.60 12.93
N LEU A 129 -5.70 -13.33 13.29
CA LEU A 129 -6.59 -12.94 14.41
C LEU A 129 -7.21 -11.54 14.20
N HIS A 130 -8.54 -11.42 14.35
CA HIS A 130 -9.37 -10.19 14.36
C HIS A 130 -9.29 -9.27 13.12
N MET A 131 -10.45 -9.08 12.46
CA MET A 131 -10.55 -8.35 11.19
C MET A 131 -11.84 -7.53 11.04
N PRO A 132 -11.85 -6.24 11.42
CA PRO A 132 -12.83 -5.29 10.90
C PRO A 132 -12.57 -4.99 9.41
N LEU A 133 -13.56 -5.30 8.57
CA LEU A 133 -13.53 -5.13 7.12
C LEU A 133 -14.73 -4.30 6.64
N SER A 134 -14.44 -3.29 5.82
CA SER A 134 -15.46 -2.51 5.09
C SER A 134 -15.07 -2.38 3.62
N ILE A 135 -15.96 -2.82 2.73
CA ILE A 135 -15.74 -2.77 1.27
C ILE A 135 -16.98 -2.20 0.60
N LEU A 136 -16.79 -1.20 -0.25
CA LEU A 136 -17.81 -0.68 -1.16
C LEU A 136 -17.28 -0.74 -2.59
N CYS A 137 -18.00 -1.45 -3.47
CA CYS A 137 -17.67 -1.59 -4.88
C CYS A 137 -18.85 -1.19 -5.77
N GLY A 138 -18.60 -0.36 -6.78
CA GLY A 138 -19.66 0.20 -7.61
C GLY A 138 -20.28 -0.75 -8.64
N LEU A 139 -19.55 -1.79 -9.09
CA LEU A 139 -20.03 -2.65 -10.19
C LEU A 139 -19.67 -4.14 -10.08
N HIS A 140 -18.45 -4.51 -9.67
CA HIS A 140 -18.04 -5.92 -9.67
C HIS A 140 -16.94 -6.26 -8.65
N MET A 141 -17.19 -7.25 -7.79
CA MET A 141 -16.25 -7.73 -6.77
C MET A 141 -16.05 -9.25 -6.89
N LEU A 142 -14.79 -9.68 -6.96
CA LEU A 142 -14.35 -11.06 -6.85
C LEU A 142 -13.52 -11.21 -5.56
N CYS A 143 -13.92 -12.12 -4.68
CA CYS A 143 -13.22 -12.41 -3.43
C CYS A 143 -12.76 -13.87 -3.40
#